data_AF-A0A839NZ20-F1
#
_entry.id   AF-A0A839NZ20-F1
#
_cell.length_a   1.000
_cell.length_b   1.000
_cell.length_c   1.000
_cell.angle_alpha   90.00
_cell.angle_beta   90.00
_cell.angle_gamma   90.00
#
_symmetry.space_group_name_H-M   'P 1'
#
loop_
_entity.id
_entity.type
_entity.pdbx_description
1 polymer ?
#
loop_
_entity_poly.entity_id
_entity_poly.type
_entity_poly.pdbx_seq_one_letter_code
_entity_poly.pdbx_strand_id
1 'polypeptide(L)'
;MTVFFTSDTHFGDPRILRIDRRPFPDLPTHDAALVEAWNAVVGPEDTVWHLGDFALGPPPERIVALLDTLHGRKHLIVGNNDGPATLSASGWASVAHYAETEVEGRRLVLCHYAFRTWNGLGRGTINLHGHSHGRLKPIPRQYDVGVDAQGLHPVTLDQILVSRRGRGGQGLDREDAAGAQGRSMKSEAAEASAKKRRRSGQRLSEPSA
;
A
#
# COMPACT_ATOMS: atom_id res chain seq x y z
N MET A 1 2.61 20.63 18.52
CA MET A 1 3.35 19.38 18.32
C MET A 1 2.39 18.37 17.71
N THR A 2 2.63 18.03 16.45
CA THR A 2 1.86 17.09 15.65
C THR A 2 2.58 15.75 15.61
N VAL A 3 1.83 14.65 15.47
CA VAL A 3 2.40 13.31 15.31
C VAL A 3 2.22 12.85 13.86
N PHE A 4 3.33 12.49 13.23
CA PHE A 4 3.38 11.97 11.87
C PHE A 4 3.82 10.50 11.86
N PHE A 5 3.42 9.80 10.81
CA PHE A 5 3.75 8.42 10.54
C PHE A 5 4.27 8.29 9.11
N THR A 6 5.29 7.48 8.93
CA THR A 6 5.82 7.12 7.61
C THR A 6 6.55 5.79 7.70
N SER A 7 6.98 5.23 6.58
CA SER A 7 7.74 3.98 6.49
C SER A 7 8.37 3.84 5.11
N ASP A 8 9.30 2.90 4.98
CA ASP A 8 9.84 2.44 3.70
C ASP A 8 10.50 3.59 2.92
N THR A 9 11.16 4.55 3.59
CA THR A 9 11.87 5.62 2.88
C THR A 9 12.98 5.05 2.00
N HIS A 10 13.63 3.97 2.42
CA HIS A 10 14.64 3.26 1.62
C HIS A 10 15.73 4.20 1.07
N PHE A 11 16.22 5.12 1.90
CA PHE A 11 17.30 6.03 1.49
C PHE A 11 18.52 5.23 1.00
N GLY A 12 19.02 5.60 -0.18
CA GLY A 12 20.17 4.98 -0.84
C GLY A 12 19.95 3.56 -1.39
N ASP A 13 18.73 3.02 -1.40
CA ASP A 13 18.46 1.68 -1.90
C ASP A 13 18.16 1.68 -3.42
N PRO A 14 19.05 1.19 -4.31
CA PRO A 14 18.80 1.21 -5.76
C PRO A 14 17.60 0.35 -6.20
N ARG A 15 17.10 -0.54 -5.34
CA ARG A 15 15.97 -1.43 -5.66
C ARG A 15 14.67 -0.65 -5.83
N ILE A 16 14.48 0.46 -5.13
CA ILE A 16 13.25 1.28 -5.20
C ILE A 16 13.01 1.87 -6.60
N LEU A 17 14.07 2.16 -7.34
CA LEU A 17 13.96 2.71 -8.70
C LEU A 17 13.56 1.63 -9.70
N ARG A 18 13.99 0.39 -9.47
CA ARG A 18 13.78 -0.74 -10.39
C ARG A 18 12.53 -1.55 -10.10
N ILE A 19 12.35 -1.91 -8.82
CA ILE A 19 11.32 -2.85 -8.36
C ILE A 19 10.06 -2.08 -8.00
N ASP A 20 10.18 -1.09 -7.13
CA ASP A 20 9.03 -0.27 -6.71
C ASP A 20 8.69 0.84 -7.70
N ARG A 21 9.57 1.06 -8.68
CA ARG A 21 9.38 1.99 -9.82
C ARG A 21 9.03 3.40 -9.34
N ARG A 22 9.66 3.85 -8.26
CA ARG A 22 9.53 5.24 -7.83
C ARG A 22 9.99 6.16 -8.98
N PRO A 23 9.29 7.27 -9.23
CA PRO A 23 9.44 8.06 -10.45
C PRO A 23 10.67 9.00 -10.39
N PHE A 24 11.83 8.48 -10.03
CA PHE A 24 13.07 9.25 -9.94
C PHE A 24 14.11 8.75 -10.94
N PRO A 25 14.91 9.65 -11.53
CA PRO A 25 15.94 9.26 -12.49
C PRO A 25 17.13 8.56 -11.82
N ASP A 26 17.42 8.89 -10.56
CA ASP A 26 18.55 8.37 -9.80
C ASP A 26 18.30 8.47 -8.27
N LEU A 27 19.19 7.85 -7.50
CA LEU A 27 19.11 7.82 -6.04
C LEU A 27 19.32 9.19 -5.38
N PRO A 28 20.29 10.03 -5.80
CA PRO A 28 20.43 11.37 -5.24
C PRO A 28 19.15 12.20 -5.37
N THR A 29 18.47 12.15 -6.53
CA THR A 29 17.21 12.86 -6.77
C THR A 29 16.09 12.29 -5.90
N HIS A 30 16.00 10.97 -5.78
CA HIS A 30 15.05 10.31 -4.88
C HIS A 30 15.23 10.74 -3.42
N ASP A 31 16.44 10.63 -2.89
CA ASP A 31 16.73 10.94 -1.50
C ASP A 31 16.46 12.43 -1.19
N ALA A 32 16.86 13.32 -2.10
CA ALA A 32 16.60 14.76 -1.97
C ALA A 32 15.10 15.07 -1.96
N ALA A 33 14.33 14.47 -2.86
CA ALA A 33 12.89 14.68 -2.93
C ALA A 33 12.15 14.18 -1.68
N LEU A 34 12.56 13.03 -1.12
CA LEU A 34 11.98 12.54 0.14
C LEU A 34 12.31 13.46 1.33
N VAL A 35 13.53 13.99 1.40
CA VAL A 35 13.92 14.96 2.44
C VAL A 35 13.09 16.24 2.31
N GLU A 36 12.93 16.76 1.09
CA GLU A 36 12.10 17.95 0.82
C GLU A 36 10.64 17.70 1.23
N ALA A 37 10.05 16.59 0.78
CA ALA A 37 8.67 16.24 1.06
C ALA A 37 8.42 16.01 2.57
N TRP A 38 9.40 15.43 3.28
CA TRP A 38 9.35 15.30 4.73
C TRP A 38 9.36 16.66 5.42
N ASN A 39 10.35 17.50 5.12
CA ASN A 39 10.54 18.77 5.80
C ASN A 39 9.48 19.81 5.43
N ALA A 40 8.78 19.63 4.31
CA ALA A 40 7.63 20.47 3.92
C ALA A 40 6.42 20.31 4.85
N VAL A 41 6.27 19.16 5.52
CA VAL A 41 5.10 18.87 6.38
C VAL A 41 5.46 18.68 7.85
N VAL A 42 6.69 18.25 8.16
CA VAL A 42 7.15 18.03 9.53
C VAL A 42 7.92 19.25 10.02
N GLY A 43 7.49 19.83 11.14
CA GLY A 43 8.22 20.88 11.85
C GLY A 43 9.31 20.31 12.79
N PRO A 44 10.31 21.12 13.20
CA PRO A 44 11.40 20.66 14.07
C PRO A 44 10.96 20.05 15.40
N GLU A 45 9.84 20.54 15.96
CA GLU A 45 9.30 20.11 17.26
C GLU A 45 8.25 18.99 17.15
N ASP A 46 7.94 18.51 15.94
CA ASP A 46 6.95 17.46 15.74
C ASP A 46 7.52 16.08 16.06
N THR A 47 6.65 15.10 16.27
CA THR A 47 7.05 13.70 16.47
C THR A 47 6.82 12.90 15.20
N VAL A 48 7.78 12.08 14.79
CA VAL A 48 7.62 11.15 13.68
C VAL A 48 7.87 9.72 14.11
N TRP A 49 6.92 8.84 13.81
CA TRP A 49 7.12 7.39 13.86
C TRP A 49 7.47 6.88 12.46
N HIS A 50 8.70 6.38 12.31
CA HIS A 50 9.16 5.70 11.10
C HIS A 50 8.98 4.19 11.26
N LEU A 51 8.13 3.56 10.45
CA LEU A 51 7.74 2.16 10.62
C LEU A 51 8.61 1.20 9.82
N GLY A 52 9.92 1.45 9.81
CA GLY A 52 10.94 0.53 9.31
C GLY A 52 11.37 0.77 7.88
N ASP A 53 12.48 0.14 7.51
CA ASP A 53 13.11 0.25 6.19
C ASP A 53 13.53 1.70 5.86
N PHE A 54 14.26 2.32 6.79
CA PHE A 54 14.70 3.71 6.69
C PHE A 54 15.74 3.92 5.59
N ALA A 55 16.81 3.12 5.62
CA ALA A 55 17.94 3.23 4.70
C ALA A 55 18.56 1.86 4.44
N LEU A 56 19.03 1.63 3.21
CA LEU A 56 19.78 0.44 2.86
C LEU A 56 20.89 0.76 1.87
N GLY A 57 22.13 0.50 2.26
CA GLY A 57 23.31 0.75 1.42
C GLY A 57 24.17 1.94 1.85
N PRO A 58 23.61 3.10 2.28
CA PRO A 58 24.41 4.19 2.79
C PRO A 58 25.31 3.80 3.96
N PRO A 59 26.52 4.40 4.05
CA PRO A 59 27.39 4.20 5.20
C PRO A 59 26.84 4.90 6.46
N PRO A 60 27.29 4.53 7.67
CA PRO A 60 26.75 5.05 8.93
C PRO A 60 26.70 6.59 9.01
N GLU A 61 27.74 7.28 8.55
CA GLU A 61 27.82 8.74 8.54
C GLU A 61 26.73 9.39 7.68
N ARG A 62 26.32 8.74 6.59
CA ARG A 62 25.23 9.23 5.73
C ARG A 62 23.88 9.03 6.40
N ILE A 63 23.70 7.93 7.13
CA ILE A 63 22.47 7.67 7.90
C ILE A 63 22.30 8.74 9.00
N VAL A 64 23.37 9.06 9.73
CA VAL A 64 23.35 10.14 10.74
C VAL A 64 23.03 11.48 10.08
N ALA A 65 23.71 11.83 8.98
CA ALA A 65 23.45 13.08 8.27
C ALA A 65 22.00 13.19 7.74
N LEU A 66 21.41 12.09 7.28
CA LEU A 66 19.99 12.04 6.90
C LEU A 66 19.10 12.35 8.11
N LEU A 67 19.31 11.66 9.24
CA LEU A 67 18.53 11.89 10.45
C LEU A 67 18.63 13.33 10.98
N ASP A 68 19.81 13.94 10.88
CA ASP A 68 20.04 15.33 11.29
C ASP A 68 19.34 16.34 10.38
N THR A 69 19.18 16.01 9.10
CA THR A 69 18.52 16.88 8.11
C THR A 69 16.99 16.79 8.18
N LEU A 70 16.45 15.64 8.59
CA LEU A 70 15.00 15.42 8.68
C LEU A 70 14.44 16.08 9.95
N HIS A 71 13.42 16.93 9.79
CA HIS A 71 12.74 17.57 10.91
C HIS A 71 12.03 16.58 11.83
N GLY A 72 11.82 17.01 13.08
CA GLY A 72 11.06 16.30 14.09
C GLY A 72 11.89 15.35 14.96
N ARG A 73 11.31 14.97 16.10
CA ARG A 73 11.80 13.92 16.98
C ARG A 73 11.37 12.56 16.45
N LYS A 74 12.33 11.72 16.07
CA LYS A 74 12.08 10.51 15.27
C LYS A 74 12.16 9.24 16.11
N HIS A 75 11.16 8.38 16.00
CA HIS A 75 11.11 7.05 16.62
C HIS A 75 11.10 5.99 15.52
N LEU A 76 11.94 4.96 15.65
CA LEU A 76 12.02 3.86 14.69
C LEU A 76 11.26 2.64 15.22
N ILE A 77 10.33 2.12 14.41
CA ILE A 77 9.90 0.73 14.47
C ILE A 77 10.70 -0.07 13.44
N VAL A 78 11.43 -1.08 13.87
CA VAL A 78 12.43 -1.78 13.04
C VAL A 78 11.79 -2.55 11.89
N GLY A 79 12.25 -2.31 10.66
CA GLY A 79 11.98 -3.10 9.46
C GLY A 79 13.09 -4.11 9.15
N ASN A 80 12.88 -4.97 8.16
CA ASN A 80 13.86 -6.03 7.83
C ASN A 80 15.11 -5.51 7.13
N ASN A 81 15.07 -4.34 6.50
CA ASN A 81 16.24 -3.75 5.84
C ASN A 81 17.03 -2.82 6.78
N ASP A 82 16.56 -2.58 8.00
CA ASP A 82 17.27 -1.74 8.98
C ASP A 82 18.46 -2.49 9.59
N GLY A 83 19.64 -2.25 9.02
CA GLY A 83 20.90 -2.84 9.50
C GLY A 83 21.48 -2.16 10.75
N PRO A 84 22.59 -2.71 11.31
CA PRO A 84 23.19 -2.22 12.56
C PRO A 84 23.50 -0.71 12.58
N ALA A 85 23.90 -0.15 11.44
CA ALA A 85 24.17 1.28 11.30
C ALA A 85 22.91 2.13 11.51
N THR A 86 21.77 1.71 10.96
CA THR A 86 20.47 2.37 11.17
C THR A 86 20.02 2.23 12.63
N LEU A 87 20.12 1.03 13.20
CA LEU A 87 19.64 0.73 14.55
C LEU A 87 20.42 1.44 15.67
N SER A 88 21.71 1.75 15.43
CA SER A 88 22.59 2.41 16.39
C SER A 88 22.74 3.92 16.17
N ALA A 89 22.10 4.49 15.15
CA ALA A 89 22.21 5.91 14.85
C ALA A 89 21.59 6.77 15.97
N SER A 90 22.33 7.80 16.40
CA SER A 90 21.96 8.66 17.54
C SER A 90 20.77 9.60 17.28
N GLY A 91 20.33 9.74 16.03
CA GLY A 91 19.19 10.59 15.66
C GLY A 91 17.82 10.02 16.04
N TRP A 92 17.75 8.77 16.51
CA TRP A 92 16.52 8.15 16.99
C TRP A 92 16.26 8.45 18.46
N ALA A 93 15.06 8.93 18.77
CA ALA A 93 14.54 9.07 20.12
C ALA A 93 14.21 7.71 20.77
N SER A 94 13.84 6.71 19.97
CA SER A 94 13.75 5.31 20.39
C SER A 94 13.84 4.38 19.18
N VAL A 95 14.21 3.13 19.43
CA VAL A 95 14.21 2.04 18.45
C VAL A 95 13.51 0.84 19.08
N ALA A 96 12.51 0.27 18.42
CA ALA A 96 11.76 -0.89 18.90
C ALA A 96 11.23 -1.74 17.75
N HIS A 97 10.89 -3.02 17.97
CA HIS A 97 10.21 -3.83 16.95
C HIS A 97 8.69 -3.62 16.91
N TYR A 98 8.14 -3.03 17.96
CA TYR A 98 6.71 -2.90 18.21
C TYR A 98 6.46 -1.74 19.16
N ALA A 99 5.38 -0.99 18.96
CA ALA A 99 4.91 -0.02 19.92
C ALA A 99 3.38 0.02 19.97
N GLU A 100 2.85 0.27 21.17
CA GLU A 100 1.47 0.72 21.37
C GLU A 100 1.50 2.16 21.86
N THR A 101 0.67 3.00 21.26
CA THR A 101 0.58 4.42 21.64
C THR A 101 -0.85 4.92 21.47
N GLU A 102 -1.11 6.15 21.92
CA GLU A 102 -2.37 6.84 21.73
C GLU A 102 -2.12 8.22 21.12
N VAL A 103 -2.81 8.51 20.04
CA VAL A 103 -2.78 9.81 19.36
C VAL A 103 -4.22 10.27 19.18
N GLU A 104 -4.54 11.48 19.62
CA GLU A 104 -5.88 12.08 19.46
C GLU A 104 -7.02 11.18 20.00
N GLY A 105 -6.77 10.50 21.12
CA GLY A 105 -7.73 9.57 21.73
C GLY A 105 -7.96 8.28 20.95
N ARG A 106 -7.05 7.94 20.03
CA ARG A 106 -7.06 6.69 19.24
C ARG A 106 -5.87 5.83 19.61
N ARG A 107 -6.14 4.61 20.05
CA ARG A 107 -5.11 3.60 20.30
C ARG A 107 -4.54 3.07 18.99
N LEU A 108 -3.22 3.03 18.91
CA LEU A 108 -2.46 2.59 17.76
C LEU A 108 -1.54 1.42 18.14
N VAL A 109 -1.40 0.47 17.23
CA VAL A 109 -0.40 -0.59 17.23
C VAL A 109 0.51 -0.36 16.03
N LEU A 110 1.80 -0.11 16.30
CA LEU A 110 2.81 0.18 15.30
C LEU A 110 3.73 -1.03 15.12
N CYS A 111 3.87 -1.47 13.88
CA CYS A 111 4.75 -2.57 13.48
C CYS A 111 5.17 -2.31 12.03
N HIS A 112 6.36 -2.70 11.60
CA HIS A 112 6.71 -2.64 10.18
C HIS A 112 5.77 -3.52 9.35
N TYR A 113 5.41 -4.71 9.86
CA TYR A 113 4.55 -5.66 9.17
C TYR A 113 3.05 -5.46 9.44
N ALA A 114 2.24 -5.66 8.39
CA ALA A 114 0.79 -5.71 8.51
C ALA A 114 0.34 -6.95 9.31
N PHE A 115 -0.37 -6.74 10.41
CA PHE A 115 -0.86 -7.84 11.22
C PHE A 115 -2.17 -8.46 10.72
N ARG A 116 -2.35 -9.75 10.94
CA ARG A 116 -3.66 -10.40 10.75
C ARG A 116 -4.62 -10.09 11.90
N THR A 117 -4.10 -9.99 13.12
CA THR A 117 -4.81 -9.62 14.36
C THR A 117 -3.87 -8.84 15.27
N TRP A 118 -4.40 -7.95 16.12
CA TRP A 118 -3.61 -7.15 17.06
C TRP A 118 -4.41 -6.79 18.32
N ASN A 119 -3.69 -6.34 19.34
CA ASN A 119 -4.27 -5.98 20.63
C ASN A 119 -5.34 -4.88 20.47
N GLY A 120 -6.54 -5.14 20.98
CA GLY A 120 -7.65 -4.19 20.95
C GLY A 120 -8.32 -3.99 19.60
N LEU A 121 -8.08 -4.84 18.59
CA LEU A 121 -8.79 -4.80 17.30
C LEU A 121 -10.32 -4.72 17.47
N GLY A 122 -10.89 -5.61 18.28
CA GLY A 122 -12.34 -5.63 18.58
C GLY A 122 -12.84 -4.42 19.39
N ARG A 123 -11.93 -3.64 19.98
CA ARG A 123 -12.21 -2.39 20.72
C ARG A 123 -11.86 -1.13 19.93
N GLY A 124 -11.47 -1.31 18.67
CA GLY A 124 -11.26 -0.23 17.73
C GLY A 124 -9.84 0.30 17.59
N THR A 125 -8.84 -0.34 18.21
CA THR A 125 -7.41 -0.04 18.01
C THR A 125 -7.05 -0.14 16.53
N ILE A 126 -6.21 0.78 16.05
CA ILE A 126 -5.75 0.84 14.67
C ILE A 126 -4.36 0.24 14.57
N ASN A 127 -4.09 -0.57 13.53
CA ASN A 127 -2.74 -1.00 13.19
C ASN A 127 -2.20 -0.12 12.05
N LEU A 128 -1.03 0.48 12.28
CA LEU A 128 -0.26 1.16 11.24
C LEU A 128 0.94 0.29 10.89
N HIS A 129 1.21 0.15 9.59
CA HIS A 129 2.31 -0.65 9.06
C HIS A 129 2.97 -0.02 7.84
N GLY A 130 4.10 -0.57 7.43
CA GLY A 130 4.75 -0.31 6.15
C GLY A 130 4.84 -1.58 5.33
N HIS A 131 6.01 -1.83 4.73
CA HIS A 131 6.45 -3.08 4.08
C HIS A 131 5.70 -3.50 2.82
N SER A 132 4.40 -3.21 2.72
CA SER A 132 3.59 -3.66 1.61
C SER A 132 3.64 -2.75 0.39
N HIS A 133 4.19 -1.54 0.52
CA HIS A 133 4.25 -0.55 -0.56
C HIS A 133 2.88 -0.33 -1.24
N GLY A 134 1.80 -0.29 -0.44
CA GLY A 134 0.43 -0.11 -0.91
C GLY A 134 -0.19 -1.33 -1.63
N ARG A 135 0.47 -2.49 -1.63
CA ARG A 135 0.03 -3.68 -2.40
C ARG A 135 -0.97 -4.58 -1.66
N LEU A 136 -1.16 -4.40 -0.36
CA LEU A 136 -2.12 -5.18 0.41
C LEU A 136 -3.55 -4.70 0.19
N LYS A 137 -4.49 -5.65 0.12
CA LYS A 137 -5.91 -5.35 0.10
C LYS A 137 -6.31 -4.67 1.42
N PRO A 138 -6.99 -3.51 1.39
CA PRO A 138 -7.42 -2.83 2.60
C PRO A 138 -8.32 -3.70 3.48
N ILE A 139 -8.02 -3.82 4.78
CA ILE A 139 -8.90 -4.40 5.79
C ILE A 139 -9.28 -3.38 6.87
N PRO A 140 -10.42 -3.47 7.56
CA PRO A 140 -10.81 -2.47 8.56
C PRO A 140 -9.71 -2.19 9.59
N ARG A 141 -9.47 -0.90 9.89
CA ARG A 141 -8.54 -0.42 10.93
C ARG A 141 -7.06 -0.79 10.75
N GLN A 142 -6.65 -1.20 9.57
CA GLN A 142 -5.25 -1.39 9.20
C GLN A 142 -4.86 -0.44 8.06
N TYR A 143 -3.73 0.25 8.21
CA TYR A 143 -3.30 1.24 7.23
C TYR A 143 -1.81 1.16 6.97
N ASP A 144 -1.45 1.19 5.68
CA ASP A 144 -0.09 1.31 5.20
C ASP A 144 0.32 2.80 5.27
N VAL A 145 1.37 3.12 6.02
CA VAL A 145 1.95 4.46 6.14
C VAL A 145 3.25 4.60 5.34
N GLY A 146 3.63 3.57 4.59
CA GLY A 146 4.76 3.60 3.68
C GLY A 146 4.63 4.72 2.65
N VAL A 147 5.76 5.33 2.31
CA VAL A 147 5.82 6.47 1.38
C VAL A 147 5.13 6.18 0.04
N ASP A 148 5.19 4.94 -0.45
CA ASP A 148 4.54 4.52 -1.70
C ASP A 148 3.01 4.51 -1.62
N ALA A 149 2.44 4.25 -0.43
CA ALA A 149 1.00 4.31 -0.20
C ALA A 149 0.49 5.74 0.05
N GLN A 150 1.38 6.62 0.52
CA GLN A 150 1.03 7.94 1.06
C GLN A 150 1.51 9.13 0.22
N GLY A 151 2.07 8.91 -0.98
CA GLY A 151 2.48 10.01 -1.85
C GLY A 151 3.81 10.66 -1.47
N LEU A 152 4.74 9.86 -0.94
CA LEU A 152 6.14 10.23 -0.70
C LEU A 152 6.39 11.26 0.42
N HIS A 153 5.48 11.36 1.38
CA HIS A 153 5.63 12.21 2.57
C HIS A 153 5.07 11.56 3.85
N PRO A 154 5.51 11.98 5.04
CA PRO A 154 4.88 11.63 6.30
C PRO A 154 3.43 12.13 6.39
N VAL A 155 2.59 11.37 7.09
CA VAL A 155 1.15 11.66 7.21
C VAL A 155 0.69 11.65 8.66
N THR A 156 -0.31 12.46 8.98
CA THR A 156 -0.97 12.48 10.29
C THR A 156 -2.03 11.38 10.39
N LEU A 157 -2.47 11.07 11.61
CA LEU A 157 -3.55 10.10 11.83
C LEU A 157 -4.84 10.51 11.10
N ASP A 158 -5.22 11.77 11.17
CA ASP A 158 -6.40 12.29 10.48
C ASP A 158 -6.32 12.11 8.95
N GLN A 159 -5.16 12.39 8.34
CA GLN A 159 -4.94 12.18 6.90
C GLN A 159 -5.10 10.70 6.51
N ILE A 160 -4.53 9.79 7.31
CA ILE A 160 -4.66 8.34 7.12
C ILE A 160 -6.15 7.93 7.14
N LEU A 161 -6.93 8.44 8.09
CA LEU A 161 -8.34 8.09 8.26
C LEU A 161 -9.26 8.67 7.17
N VAL A 162 -8.94 9.85 6.64
CA VAL A 162 -9.72 10.49 5.55
C VAL A 162 -9.47 9.83 4.20
N SER A 163 -8.22 9.48 3.88
CA SER A 163 -7.82 8.91 2.58
C SER A 163 -8.61 7.65 2.19
N ARG A 164 -9.10 6.88 3.17
CA ARG A 164 -9.95 5.70 2.96
C ARG A 164 -11.40 6.01 2.58
N ARG A 165 -11.96 7.13 3.01
CA ARG A 165 -13.35 7.48 2.70
C ARG A 165 -13.54 7.79 1.21
N GLY A 166 -12.52 8.34 0.56
CA GLY A 166 -12.55 8.65 -0.88
C GLY A 166 -12.45 7.43 -1.81
N ARG A 167 -11.79 6.34 -1.40
CA ARG A 167 -11.64 5.12 -2.23
C ARG A 167 -12.81 4.13 -2.09
N GLY A 168 -13.60 4.23 -1.02
CA GLY A 168 -14.78 3.38 -0.78
C GLY A 168 -16.06 3.83 -1.52
N GLY A 169 -16.09 5.04 -2.09
CA GLY A 169 -17.27 5.61 -2.74
C GLY A 169 -17.30 5.51 -4.28
N GLN A 170 -16.23 5.02 -4.93
CA GLN A 170 -16.17 4.96 -6.40
C GLN A 170 -16.39 3.53 -6.98
N GLY A 171 -16.90 2.60 -6.18
CA GLY A 171 -16.98 1.18 -6.54
C GLY A 171 -18.38 0.56 -6.63
N LEU A 172 -19.47 1.33 -6.54
CA LEU A 172 -20.83 0.76 -6.49
C LEU A 172 -21.88 1.42 -7.41
N ASP A 173 -21.51 2.30 -8.35
CA ASP A 173 -22.48 2.97 -9.24
C ASP A 173 -22.16 2.82 -10.73
N ARG A 174 -21.74 1.62 -11.18
CA ARG A 174 -21.67 1.29 -12.61
C ARG A 174 -22.05 -0.15 -12.89
N GLU A 175 -23.32 -0.47 -12.69
CA GLU A 175 -24.01 -1.57 -13.38
C GLU A 175 -25.52 -1.35 -13.20
N ASP A 176 -26.11 -0.56 -14.10
CA ASP A 176 -27.53 -0.63 -14.51
C ASP A 176 -27.84 0.48 -15.52
N ALA A 177 -27.32 0.33 -16.74
CA ALA A 177 -27.75 1.11 -17.90
C ALA A 177 -27.52 0.33 -19.21
N ALA A 178 -28.04 -0.89 -19.29
CA ALA A 178 -28.14 -1.63 -20.55
C ALA A 178 -29.38 -2.54 -20.53
N GLY A 179 -30.56 -1.91 -20.49
CA GLY A 179 -31.82 -2.63 -20.34
C GLY A 179 -33.02 -1.88 -20.87
N ALA A 180 -32.96 -1.32 -22.07
CA ALA A 180 -34.14 -1.00 -22.88
C ALA A 180 -33.73 -0.48 -24.26
N GLN A 181 -33.81 -1.34 -25.28
CA GLN A 181 -34.35 -1.02 -26.61
C GLN A 181 -34.26 -2.24 -27.53
N GLY A 182 -35.38 -2.60 -28.14
CA GLY A 182 -35.41 -3.48 -29.33
C GLY A 182 -36.07 -4.84 -29.16
N ARG A 183 -37.38 -4.88 -28.85
CA ARG A 183 -38.25 -5.98 -29.28
C ARG A 183 -39.09 -5.52 -30.48
N SER A 184 -39.25 -6.45 -31.42
CA SER A 184 -40.20 -6.51 -32.54
C SER A 184 -39.71 -5.97 -33.88
N MET A 185 -39.41 -6.88 -34.82
CA MET A 185 -40.33 -7.16 -35.94
C MET A 185 -39.85 -8.35 -36.80
N LYS A 186 -40.85 -9.16 -37.20
CA LYS A 186 -40.91 -10.14 -38.31
C LYS A 186 -40.48 -11.59 -38.07
N SER A 187 -41.49 -12.37 -37.67
CA SER A 187 -41.81 -13.65 -38.28
C SER A 187 -42.16 -13.46 -39.76
N GLU A 188 -41.61 -14.30 -40.64
CA GLU A 188 -42.28 -14.99 -41.77
C GLU A 188 -41.22 -15.52 -42.75
N ALA A 189 -41.15 -16.85 -42.87
CA ALA A 189 -41.02 -17.61 -44.11
C ALA A 189 -40.40 -18.97 -43.79
N ALA A 190 -41.28 -19.93 -43.55
CA ALA A 190 -40.97 -21.32 -43.79
C ALA A 190 -40.74 -21.55 -45.30
N GLU A 191 -40.02 -22.63 -45.60
CA GLU A 191 -40.15 -23.41 -46.83
C GLU A 191 -39.35 -22.95 -48.06
N ALA A 192 -38.13 -23.48 -48.19
CA ALA A 192 -37.59 -23.85 -49.50
C ALA A 192 -36.50 -24.94 -49.41
N SER A 193 -36.90 -26.14 -49.81
CA SER A 193 -36.16 -27.03 -50.72
C SER A 193 -34.98 -27.86 -50.20
N ALA A 194 -35.36 -29.09 -49.84
CA ALA A 194 -34.67 -30.35 -50.11
C ALA A 194 -33.78 -30.38 -51.37
N LYS A 195 -32.46 -30.54 -51.21
CA LYS A 195 -31.61 -31.42 -52.07
C LYS A 195 -30.15 -31.46 -51.59
N LYS A 196 -29.85 -32.34 -50.63
CA LYS A 196 -28.67 -33.20 -50.78
C LYS A 196 -28.93 -34.55 -50.13
N ARG A 197 -29.60 -35.37 -50.93
CA ARG A 197 -29.74 -36.80 -50.77
C ARG A 197 -28.36 -37.44 -50.52
N ARG A 198 -28.35 -38.33 -49.53
CA ARG A 198 -27.87 -39.71 -49.62
C ARG A 198 -26.44 -39.90 -50.14
N ARG A 199 -25.56 -40.30 -49.22
CA ARG A 199 -24.78 -41.55 -49.32
C ARG A 199 -24.47 -41.98 -47.89
N SER A 200 -25.21 -42.98 -47.42
CA SER A 200 -24.69 -44.34 -47.13
C SER A 200 -24.09 -44.39 -45.72
N GLY A 201 -24.65 -45.05 -44.72
CA GLY A 201 -25.63 -46.13 -44.70
C GLY A 201 -25.06 -47.27 -43.88
N GLN A 202 -25.81 -47.70 -42.86
CA GLN A 202 -25.72 -49.01 -42.16
C GLN A 202 -24.44 -49.24 -41.33
N ARG A 203 -24.41 -49.94 -40.20
CA ARG A 203 -25.36 -50.68 -39.33
C ARG A 203 -24.54 -50.99 -38.05
N LEU A 204 -25.13 -50.83 -36.86
CA LEU A 204 -25.42 -51.86 -35.85
C LEU A 204 -24.34 -52.22 -34.79
N SER A 205 -24.88 -52.30 -33.56
CA SER A 205 -24.59 -53.18 -32.40
C SER A 205 -23.39 -52.94 -31.47
N GLU A 206 -23.76 -52.69 -30.20
CA GLU A 206 -23.06 -52.91 -28.91
C GLU A 206 -22.69 -54.41 -28.68
N PRO A 207 -22.21 -54.87 -27.50
CA PRO A 207 -21.47 -54.24 -26.38
C PRO A 207 -20.18 -55.02 -25.96
N SER A 208 -19.45 -54.41 -25.02
CA SER A 208 -18.64 -54.95 -23.90
C SER A 208 -18.02 -56.36 -23.94
N ALA A 209 -16.72 -56.39 -23.66
CA ALA A 209 -16.08 -57.29 -22.70
C ALA A 209 -14.98 -56.49 -21.96
#